data_AF-A0A7J2RVW9-F1
#
_entry.id   AF-A0A7J2RVW9-F1
#
_cell.length_a   1.000
_cell.length_b   1.000
_cell.length_c   1.000
_cell.angle_alpha   90.00
_cell.angle_beta   90.00
_cell.angle_gamma   90.00
#
_symmetry.space_group_name_H-M   'P 1'
#
loop_
_entity.id
_entity.type
_entity.pdbx_description
1 polymer ?
#
loop_
_entity_poly.entity_id
_entity_poly.type
_entity_poly.pdbx_seq_one_letter_code
_entity_poly.pdbx_strand_id
1 'polypeptide(L)'
;FAAIHMSAISSSMIEPSKIFSIIISTKEYPYLEKEFIKLQNEINIYGYDLVTALRNRSFNSPSRKLSELFNGLATSITSGGNLSDFFEKRSQSLLFEHRLDKEKQSKASETFMDIYISVVIAAPMILMLLLMMMRISGLGISLSPSMITLIMVLGVTLINIFFLTFLHLKQPEGL
;
A
#
# COMPACT_ATOMS: atom_id res chain seq x y z
N PHE A 1 11.18 1.10 -4.89
CA PHE A 1 11.72 1.48 -6.21
C PHE A 1 13.17 1.96 -6.13
N ALA A 2 13.52 2.96 -5.31
CA ALA A 2 14.93 3.37 -5.14
C ALA A 2 15.91 2.22 -4.80
N ALA A 3 15.51 1.24 -3.98
CA ALA A 3 16.33 0.05 -3.70
C ALA A 3 16.64 -0.82 -4.93
N ILE A 4 15.75 -0.85 -5.92
CA ILE A 4 15.97 -1.54 -7.20
C ILE A 4 17.05 -0.81 -7.99
N HIS A 5 16.99 0.53 -8.03
CA HIS A 5 18.00 1.35 -8.71
C HIS A 5 19.36 1.19 -8.01
N MET A 6 19.39 1.23 -6.67
CA MET A 6 20.61 0.98 -5.91
C MET A 6 21.21 -0.41 -6.19
N SER A 7 20.37 -1.44 -6.31
CA SER A 7 20.79 -2.78 -6.71
C SER A 7 21.38 -2.79 -8.13
N ALA A 8 20.70 -2.20 -9.12
CA ALA A 8 21.20 -2.13 -10.49
C ALA A 8 22.55 -1.37 -10.59
N ILE A 9 22.68 -0.24 -9.88
CA ILE A 9 23.93 0.54 -9.82
C ILE A 9 25.04 -0.29 -9.16
N SER A 10 24.74 -0.96 -8.04
CA SER A 10 25.73 -1.76 -7.31
C SER A 10 26.27 -2.95 -8.13
N SER A 11 25.49 -3.46 -9.08
CA SER A 11 25.92 -4.54 -9.99
C SER A 11 26.73 -4.04 -11.19
N SER A 12 26.75 -2.74 -11.46
CA SER A 12 27.34 -2.16 -12.68
C SER A 12 28.84 -1.85 -12.62
N MET A 13 29.59 -2.49 -11.71
CA MET A 13 31.01 -2.18 -11.40
C MET A 13 31.29 -0.73 -10.98
N ILE A 14 30.25 0.04 -10.67
CA ILE A 14 30.37 1.36 -10.06
C ILE A 14 30.74 1.18 -8.60
N GLU A 15 31.69 1.99 -8.12
CA GLU A 15 32.09 2.01 -6.71
C GLU A 15 30.85 2.18 -5.81
N PRO A 16 30.56 1.23 -4.91
CA PRO A 16 29.33 1.27 -4.12
C PRO A 16 29.17 2.54 -3.26
N SER A 17 30.28 3.21 -2.94
CA SER A 17 30.33 4.50 -2.25
C SER A 17 29.59 5.62 -3.02
N LYS A 18 29.45 5.50 -4.35
CA LYS A 18 28.80 6.50 -5.21
C LYS A 18 27.30 6.28 -5.42
N ILE A 19 26.75 5.18 -4.92
CA ILE A 19 25.32 4.83 -5.11
C ILE A 19 24.42 5.97 -4.62
N PHE A 20 24.68 6.51 -3.43
CA PHE A 20 23.88 7.61 -2.87
C PHE A 20 23.94 8.87 -3.75
N SER A 21 25.12 9.22 -4.28
CA SER A 21 25.29 10.37 -5.18
C SER A 21 24.52 10.20 -6.49
N ILE A 22 24.49 8.99 -7.04
CA ILE A 22 23.74 8.69 -8.26
C ILE A 22 22.24 8.78 -7.99
N ILE A 23 21.74 8.26 -6.87
CA ILE A 23 20.32 8.37 -6.53
C ILE A 23 19.91 9.85 -6.28
N ILE A 24 20.79 10.64 -5.68
CA ILE A 24 20.56 12.08 -5.50
C ILE A 24 20.48 12.79 -6.87
N SER A 25 21.36 12.45 -7.81
CA SER A 25 21.42 13.13 -9.11
C SER A 25 20.22 12.84 -10.01
N THR A 26 19.52 11.70 -9.83
CA THR A 26 18.33 11.39 -10.63
C THR A 26 17.14 12.30 -10.31
N LYS A 27 17.09 12.90 -9.11
CA LYS A 27 15.98 13.75 -8.62
C LYS A 27 14.59 13.07 -8.64
N GLU A 28 14.55 11.75 -8.84
CA GLU A 28 13.30 10.97 -8.88
C GLU A 28 12.70 10.75 -7.48
N TYR A 29 13.52 10.86 -6.43
CA TYR A 29 13.14 10.51 -5.06
C TYR A 29 13.38 11.65 -4.07
N PRO A 30 12.58 12.75 -4.08
CA PRO A 30 12.88 13.97 -3.30
C PRO A 30 13.02 13.75 -1.79
N TYR A 31 12.27 12.82 -1.20
CA TYR A 31 12.38 12.50 0.23
C TYR A 31 13.65 11.72 0.56
N LEU A 32 14.06 10.79 -0.31
CA LEU A 32 15.31 10.04 -0.14
C LEU A 32 16.51 10.92 -0.45
N GLU A 33 16.40 11.80 -1.44
CA GLU A 33 17.41 12.79 -1.79
C GLU A 33 17.82 13.61 -0.56
N LYS A 34 16.83 14.16 0.18
CA LYS A 34 17.09 14.90 1.42
C LYS A 34 17.85 14.08 2.46
N GLU A 35 17.49 12.81 2.64
CA GLU A 35 18.16 11.93 3.61
C GLU A 35 19.55 11.49 3.17
N PHE A 36 19.75 11.25 1.87
CA PHE A 36 21.05 10.89 1.31
C PHE A 36 22.01 12.08 1.26
N ILE A 37 21.52 13.31 1.06
CA ILE A 37 22.34 14.53 1.18
C ILE A 37 22.83 14.66 2.62
N LYS A 38 21.96 14.46 3.60
CA LYS A 38 22.37 14.50 5.02
C LYS A 38 23.41 13.41 5.34
N LEU A 39 23.24 12.20 4.82
CA LEU A 39 24.24 11.12 4.94
C LEU A 39 25.59 11.55 4.34
N GLN A 40 25.59 12.12 3.13
CA GLN A 40 26.83 12.60 2.49
C GLN A 40 27.47 13.76 3.23
N ASN A 41 26.68 14.66 3.83
CA ASN A 41 27.21 15.74 4.64
C ASN A 41 27.91 15.22 5.90
N GLU A 42 27.41 14.15 6.52
CA GLU A 42 28.09 13.52 7.66
C GLU A 42 29.49 12.98 7.29
N ILE A 43 29.64 12.49 6.06
CA ILE A 43 30.92 11.98 5.57
C ILE A 43 31.84 13.12 5.11
N ASN A 44 31.35 13.99 4.24
CA ASN A 44 32.17 14.99 3.53
C ASN A 44 32.42 16.26 4.36
N ILE A 45 31.50 16.62 5.26
CA ILE A 45 31.57 17.87 6.04
C ILE A 45 32.00 17.55 7.48
N TYR A 46 31.39 16.56 8.12
CA TYR A 46 31.71 16.22 9.51
C TYR A 46 32.85 15.20 9.66
N GLY A 47 33.30 14.59 8.55
CA GLY A 47 34.45 13.67 8.54
C GLY A 47 34.16 12.32 9.18
N TYR A 48 32.89 11.92 9.31
CA TYR A 48 32.54 10.59 9.78
C TYR A 48 32.85 9.53 8.72
N ASP A 49 33.30 8.36 9.15
CA ASP A 49 33.38 7.22 8.26
C ASP A 49 31.96 6.78 7.83
N LEU A 50 31.88 6.11 6.68
CA LEU A 50 30.61 5.67 6.09
C LEU A 50 29.79 4.80 7.05
N VAL A 51 30.41 3.91 7.84
CA VAL A 51 29.69 3.02 8.75
C VAL A 51 29.09 3.82 9.89
N THR A 52 29.86 4.73 10.51
CA THR A 52 29.39 5.60 11.58
C THR A 52 28.25 6.50 11.09
N ALA A 53 28.41 7.11 9.91
CA ALA A 53 27.37 7.94 9.30
C ALA A 53 26.08 7.12 9.06
N LEU A 54 26.18 5.94 8.45
CA LEU A 54 25.02 5.06 8.22
C LEU A 54 24.30 4.68 9.53
N ARG A 55 25.04 4.33 10.59
CA ARG A 55 24.44 4.03 11.90
C ARG A 55 23.74 5.23 12.51
N ASN A 56 24.38 6.40 12.45
CA ASN A 56 23.80 7.65 12.95
C ASN A 56 22.52 8.04 12.20
N ARG A 57 22.54 7.97 10.86
CA ARG A 57 21.35 8.18 10.01
C ARG A 57 20.26 7.18 10.28
N SER A 58 20.62 5.92 10.52
CA SER A 58 19.65 4.88 10.82
C SER A 58 18.85 5.16 12.09
N PHE A 59 19.53 5.62 13.15
CA PHE A 59 18.88 5.95 14.43
C PHE A 59 17.96 7.17 14.32
N ASN A 60 18.34 8.15 13.51
CA ASN A 60 17.60 9.41 13.34
C ASN A 60 16.63 9.41 12.15
N SER A 61 16.44 8.27 11.47
CA SER A 61 15.60 8.18 10.28
C SER A 61 14.11 8.16 10.64
N PRO A 62 13.27 9.00 10.02
CA PRO A 62 11.81 8.99 10.24
C PRO A 62 11.13 7.77 9.60
N SER A 63 11.81 7.07 8.68
CA SER A 63 11.29 5.88 8.02
C SER A 63 11.97 4.62 8.56
N ARG A 64 11.17 3.68 9.05
CA ARG A 64 11.64 2.36 9.49
C ARG A 64 12.36 1.60 8.38
N LYS A 65 11.80 1.60 7.15
CA LYS A 65 12.41 0.90 6.00
C LYS A 65 13.77 1.47 5.62
N LEU A 66 13.94 2.79 5.75
CA LEU A 66 15.20 3.48 5.50
C LEU A 66 16.21 3.25 6.62
N SER A 67 15.74 3.27 7.88
CA SER A 67 16.54 2.93 9.06
C SER A 67 17.14 1.53 8.94
N GLU A 68 16.31 0.54 8.61
CA GLU A 68 16.74 -0.84 8.36
C GLU A 68 17.70 -0.96 7.17
N LEU A 69 17.50 -0.18 6.10
CA LEU A 69 18.41 -0.15 4.96
C LEU A 69 19.80 0.35 5.37
N PHE A 70 19.89 1.46 6.10
CA PHE A 70 21.16 2.00 6.58
C PHE A 70 21.86 1.08 7.58
N ASN A 71 21.12 0.53 8.54
CA ASN A 71 21.69 -0.41 9.53
C ASN A 71 22.17 -1.71 8.87
N GLY A 72 21.37 -2.27 7.95
CA GLY A 72 21.75 -3.46 7.19
C GLY A 72 23.00 -3.21 6.35
N LEU A 73 23.09 -2.05 5.70
CA LEU A 73 24.25 -1.69 4.89
C LEU A 73 25.50 -1.51 5.75
N ALA A 74 25.39 -0.78 6.87
CA ALA A 74 26.49 -0.63 7.83
C ALA A 74 27.00 -1.98 8.33
N THR A 75 26.09 -2.90 8.65
CA THR A 75 26.42 -4.26 9.09
C THR A 75 27.15 -5.03 8.00
N SER A 76 26.63 -5.00 6.77
CA SER A 76 27.25 -5.66 5.61
C SER A 76 28.66 -5.14 5.33
N ILE A 77 28.88 -3.82 5.43
CA ILE A 77 30.22 -3.22 5.28
C ILE A 77 31.15 -3.73 6.39
N THR A 78 30.72 -3.69 7.65
CA THR A 78 31.56 -4.12 8.79
C THR A 78 31.91 -5.61 8.78
N SER A 79 31.05 -6.45 8.20
CA SER A 79 31.31 -7.88 8.07
C SER A 79 32.07 -8.25 6.79
N GLY A 80 32.50 -7.27 5.98
CA GLY A 80 33.16 -7.52 4.69
C GLY A 80 32.27 -8.15 3.63
N GLY A 81 30.95 -7.97 3.73
CA GLY A 81 29.96 -8.53 2.82
C GLY A 81 29.94 -7.82 1.46
N ASN A 82 29.44 -8.53 0.45
CA ASN A 82 29.23 -7.98 -0.89
C ASN A 82 28.03 -7.00 -0.90
N LEU A 83 28.28 -5.76 -1.31
CA LEU A 83 27.27 -4.70 -1.32
C LEU A 83 26.23 -4.89 -2.43
N SER A 84 26.61 -5.47 -3.57
CA SER A 84 25.69 -5.80 -4.64
C SER A 84 24.67 -6.83 -4.18
N ASP A 85 25.13 -7.89 -3.51
CA ASP A 85 24.26 -8.92 -2.92
C ASP A 85 23.34 -8.34 -1.85
N PHE A 86 23.84 -7.39 -1.04
CA PHE A 86 23.03 -6.70 -0.04
C PHE A 86 21.88 -5.92 -0.68
N PHE A 87 22.18 -5.08 -1.67
CA PHE A 87 21.15 -4.27 -2.34
C PHE A 87 20.17 -5.13 -3.13
N GLU A 88 20.63 -6.22 -3.75
CA GLU A 88 19.76 -7.19 -4.42
C GLU A 88 18.77 -7.82 -3.43
N LYS A 89 19.26 -8.40 -2.33
CA LYS A 89 18.40 -9.01 -1.30
C LYS A 89 17.43 -8.00 -0.69
N ARG A 90 17.89 -6.78 -0.40
CA ARG A 90 17.02 -5.73 0.15
C ARG A 90 15.98 -5.26 -0.86
N SER A 91 16.33 -5.17 -2.14
CA SER A 91 15.40 -4.88 -3.23
C SER A 91 14.31 -5.95 -3.35
N GLN A 92 14.70 -7.23 -3.37
CA GLN A 92 13.78 -8.37 -3.42
C GLN A 92 12.84 -8.39 -2.20
N SER A 93 13.36 -8.16 -0.99
CA SER A 93 12.57 -8.08 0.24
C SER A 93 11.52 -6.95 0.17
N LEU A 94 11.91 -5.75 -0.25
CA LEU A 94 10.97 -4.62 -0.37
C LEU A 94 9.93 -4.83 -1.48
N LEU A 95 10.31 -5.49 -2.58
CA LEU A 95 9.38 -5.89 -3.64
C LEU A 95 8.39 -6.94 -3.16
N PHE A 96 8.84 -7.91 -2.36
CA PHE A 96 7.98 -8.93 -1.77
C PHE A 96 6.95 -8.30 -0.82
N GLU A 97 7.38 -7.42 0.11
CA GLU A 97 6.48 -6.67 0.98
C GLU A 97 5.43 -5.89 0.16
N HIS A 98 5.86 -5.20 -0.90
CA HIS A 98 4.95 -4.44 -1.74
C HIS A 98 3.92 -5.32 -2.46
N ARG A 99 4.32 -6.50 -2.93
CA ARG A 99 3.41 -7.48 -3.54
C ARG A 99 2.38 -7.98 -2.52
N LEU A 100 2.83 -8.30 -1.30
CA LEU A 100 1.95 -8.73 -0.22
C LEU A 100 0.93 -7.66 0.17
N ASP A 101 1.34 -6.40 0.24
CA ASP A 101 0.44 -5.28 0.52
C ASP A 101 -0.61 -5.11 -0.60
N LYS A 102 -0.21 -5.25 -1.86
CA LYS A 102 -1.15 -5.23 -2.99
C LYS A 102 -2.12 -6.40 -2.97
N GLU A 103 -1.65 -7.60 -2.64
CA GLU A 103 -2.49 -8.79 -2.53
C GLU A 103 -3.53 -8.62 -1.42
N LYS A 104 -3.13 -8.09 -0.26
CA LYS A 104 -4.05 -7.76 0.83
C LYS A 104 -5.12 -6.74 0.40
N GLN A 105 -4.73 -5.70 -0.34
CA GLN A 105 -5.67 -4.70 -0.87
C GLN A 105 -6.65 -5.33 -1.89
N SER A 106 -6.15 -6.22 -2.76
CA SER A 106 -6.98 -6.97 -3.69
C SER A 106 -7.97 -7.87 -2.98
N LYS A 107 -7.53 -8.62 -1.96
CA LYS A 107 -8.39 -9.49 -1.17
C LYS A 107 -9.45 -8.71 -0.39
N ALA A 108 -9.09 -7.55 0.15
CA ALA A 108 -10.04 -6.65 0.78
C ALA A 108 -11.10 -6.18 -0.23
N SER A 109 -10.68 -5.82 -1.46
CA SER A 109 -11.60 -5.40 -2.53
C SER A 109 -12.57 -6.51 -2.94
N GLU A 110 -12.09 -7.74 -3.08
CA GLU A 110 -12.93 -8.93 -3.33
C GLU A 110 -13.96 -9.12 -2.21
N THR A 111 -13.52 -9.03 -0.95
CA THR A 111 -14.42 -9.13 0.21
C THR A 111 -15.51 -8.06 0.19
N PHE A 112 -15.20 -6.82 -0.23
CA PHE A 112 -16.20 -5.76 -0.38
C PHE A 112 -17.19 -6.05 -1.51
N MET A 113 -16.74 -6.63 -2.63
CA MET A 113 -17.63 -7.04 -3.72
C MET A 113 -18.59 -8.13 -3.27
N ASP A 114 -18.12 -9.12 -2.52
CA ASP A 114 -18.97 -10.20 -1.99
C ASP A 114 -20.05 -9.65 -1.04
N ILE A 115 -19.67 -8.71 -0.16
CA ILE A 115 -20.62 -8.02 0.72
C ILE A 115 -21.64 -7.21 -0.09
N TYR A 116 -21.21 -6.51 -1.14
CA TYR A 116 -22.10 -5.75 -2.00
C TYR A 116 -23.12 -6.66 -2.72
N ILE A 117 -22.65 -7.75 -3.34
CA ILE A 117 -23.52 -8.71 -4.03
C ILE A 117 -24.52 -9.33 -3.05
N SER A 118 -24.08 -9.75 -1.87
CA SER A 118 -24.96 -10.40 -0.89
C SER A 118 -25.98 -9.44 -0.26
N VAL A 119 -25.55 -8.26 0.20
CA VAL A 119 -26.41 -7.33 0.95
C VAL A 119 -27.20 -6.37 0.06
N VAL A 120 -26.59 -5.86 -1.01
CA VAL A 120 -27.22 -4.82 -1.86
C VAL A 120 -28.02 -5.44 -3.01
N ILE A 121 -27.61 -6.61 -3.51
CA ILE A 121 -28.29 -7.27 -4.64
C ILE A 121 -29.15 -8.43 -4.14
N ALA A 122 -28.54 -9.46 -3.56
CA ALA A 122 -29.22 -10.72 -3.26
C ALA A 122 -30.29 -10.57 -2.18
N ALA A 123 -30.01 -9.87 -1.08
CA ALA A 123 -30.98 -9.68 0.00
C ALA A 123 -32.26 -8.94 -0.46
N PRO A 124 -32.18 -7.80 -1.19
CA PRO A 124 -33.38 -7.17 -1.75
C PRO A 124 -34.10 -8.03 -2.77
N MET A 125 -33.38 -8.78 -3.60
CA MET A 125 -33.99 -9.70 -4.57
C MET A 125 -34.79 -10.82 -3.88
N ILE A 126 -34.22 -11.44 -2.85
CA ILE A 126 -34.90 -12.47 -2.05
C ILE A 126 -36.11 -11.87 -1.31
N LEU A 127 -35.95 -10.69 -0.71
CA LEU A 127 -37.05 -9.99 -0.05
C LEU A 127 -38.20 -9.68 -1.02
N MET A 128 -37.88 -9.17 -2.22
CA MET A 128 -38.87 -8.91 -3.26
C MET A 128 -39.61 -10.19 -3.65
N LEU A 129 -38.88 -11.29 -3.85
CA LEU A 129 -39.48 -12.60 -4.16
C LEU A 129 -40.45 -13.04 -3.06
N LEU A 130 -40.05 -12.97 -1.79
CA LEU A 130 -40.88 -13.35 -0.66
C LEU A 130 -42.15 -12.50 -0.55
N LEU A 131 -42.03 -11.17 -0.68
CA LEU A 131 -43.18 -10.26 -0.65
C LEU A 131 -44.16 -10.55 -1.78
N MET A 132 -43.66 -10.83 -2.98
CA MET A 132 -44.48 -11.21 -4.13
C MET A 132 -45.19 -12.55 -3.90
N MET A 133 -44.49 -13.55 -3.38
CA MET A 133 -45.09 -14.86 -3.05
C MET A 133 -46.20 -14.73 -2.01
N MET A 134 -45.97 -13.99 -0.92
CA MET A 134 -46.99 -13.77 0.11
C MET A 134 -48.24 -13.08 -0.45
N ARG A 135 -48.05 -12.14 -1.39
CA ARG A 135 -49.15 -11.46 -2.08
C ARG A 135 -49.98 -12.41 -2.92
N ILE A 136 -49.33 -13.25 -3.74
CA ILE A 136 -49.99 -14.23 -4.62
C ILE A 136 -50.73 -15.30 -3.80
N SER A 137 -50.12 -15.77 -2.71
CA SER A 137 -50.69 -16.78 -1.81
C SER A 137 -51.85 -16.27 -0.95
N GLY A 138 -52.20 -14.98 -1.04
CA GLY A 138 -53.31 -14.40 -0.28
C GLY A 138 -53.03 -14.24 1.23
N LEU A 139 -51.77 -14.31 1.66
CA LEU A 139 -51.33 -14.27 3.07
C LEU A 139 -51.43 -12.86 3.72
N GLY A 140 -52.37 -12.01 3.28
CA GLY A 140 -52.77 -10.81 4.03
C GLY A 140 -51.91 -9.55 3.86
N ILE A 141 -50.97 -9.49 2.90
CA ILE A 141 -50.32 -8.20 2.57
C ILE A 141 -51.24 -7.37 1.67
N SER A 142 -51.76 -6.25 2.18
CA SER A 142 -52.67 -5.35 1.43
C SER A 142 -51.95 -4.44 0.42
N LEU A 143 -50.61 -4.47 0.36
CA LEU A 143 -49.80 -3.62 -0.52
C LEU A 143 -49.97 -4.02 -1.99
N SER A 144 -50.36 -3.09 -2.87
CA SER A 144 -50.43 -3.35 -4.31
C SER A 144 -49.04 -3.73 -4.86
N PRO A 145 -48.97 -4.49 -5.98
CA PRO A 145 -47.69 -4.79 -6.63
C PRO A 145 -46.85 -3.53 -6.91
N SER A 146 -47.51 -2.44 -7.34
CA SER A 146 -46.87 -1.13 -7.54
C SER A 146 -46.25 -0.56 -6.26
N MET A 147 -46.90 -0.72 -5.11
CA MET A 147 -46.39 -0.24 -3.82
C MET A 147 -45.18 -1.06 -3.36
N ILE A 148 -45.22 -2.39 -3.54
CA ILE A 148 -44.09 -3.28 -3.23
C ILE A 148 -42.88 -2.89 -4.08
N THR A 149 -43.05 -2.73 -5.40
CA THR A 149 -41.97 -2.29 -6.29
C THR A 149 -41.41 -0.94 -5.89
N LEU A 150 -42.27 0.04 -5.57
CA LEU A 150 -41.83 1.37 -5.15
C LEU A 150 -40.99 1.33 -3.87
N ILE A 151 -41.44 0.59 -2.84
CA ILE A 151 -40.71 0.42 -1.58
C ILE A 151 -39.36 -0.24 -1.83
N MET A 152 -39.32 -1.30 -2.66
CA MET A 152 -38.07 -2.00 -2.96
C MET A 152 -37.08 -1.11 -3.72
N VAL A 153 -37.55 -0.36 -4.72
CA VAL A 153 -36.69 0.57 -5.47
C VAL A 153 -36.12 1.63 -4.54
N LEU A 154 -36.96 2.28 -3.73
CA LEU A 154 -36.51 3.28 -2.76
C LEU A 154 -35.54 2.69 -1.73
N GLY A 155 -35.83 1.50 -1.21
CA GLY A 155 -34.96 0.80 -0.26
C GLY A 155 -33.59 0.50 -0.85
N VAL A 156 -33.54 -0.07 -2.06
CA VAL A 156 -32.28 -0.36 -2.77
C VAL A 156 -31.51 0.93 -3.09
N THR A 157 -32.19 1.99 -3.52
CA THR A 157 -31.55 3.30 -3.76
C THR A 157 -30.93 3.85 -2.47
N LEU A 158 -31.64 3.80 -1.34
CA LEU A 158 -31.11 4.26 -0.05
C LEU A 158 -29.90 3.43 0.40
N ILE A 159 -29.97 2.10 0.28
CA ILE A 159 -28.85 1.21 0.59
C ILE A 159 -27.63 1.53 -0.28
N ASN A 160 -27.84 1.81 -1.57
CA ASN A 160 -26.75 2.20 -2.48
C ASN A 160 -26.12 3.54 -2.08
N ILE A 161 -26.92 4.56 -1.75
CA ILE A 161 -26.42 5.85 -1.27
C ILE A 161 -25.60 5.66 0.01
N PHE A 162 -26.11 4.87 0.95
CA PHE A 162 -25.40 4.54 2.18
C PHE A 162 -24.07 3.83 1.90
N PHE A 163 -24.07 2.82 1.03
CA PHE A 163 -22.88 2.06 0.67
C PHE A 163 -21.83 2.94 -0.02
N LEU A 164 -22.23 3.79 -0.96
CA LEU A 164 -21.34 4.75 -1.62
C LEU A 164 -20.71 5.72 -0.61
N THR A 165 -21.53 6.25 0.32
CA THR A 165 -21.05 7.14 1.38
C THR A 165 -20.06 6.44 2.31
N PHE A 166 -20.37 5.19 2.70
CA PHE A 166 -19.48 4.37 3.53
C PHE A 166 -18.14 4.09 2.82
N LEU A 167 -18.18 3.80 1.52
CA LEU A 167 -16.99 3.54 0.72
C LEU A 167 -16.13 4.80 0.63
N HIS A 168 -16.74 5.98 0.42
CA HIS A 168 -16.04 7.26 0.37
C HIS A 168 -15.36 7.61 1.70
N LEU A 169 -15.98 7.30 2.84
CA LEU A 169 -15.37 7.50 4.16
C LEU A 169 -14.21 6.54 4.45
N LYS A 170 -14.23 5.36 3.84
CA LYS A 170 -13.25 4.29 4.10
C LYS A 170 -12.11 4.25 3.08
N GLN A 171 -12.29 4.86 1.91
CA GLN A 171 -11.18 5.24 1.04
C GLN A 171 -10.48 6.44 1.69
N PRO A 172 -9.23 6.30 2.17
CA PRO A 172 -8.45 7.47 2.52
C PRO A 172 -8.24 8.25 1.22
N GLU A 173 -8.64 9.52 1.17
CA GLU A 173 -8.24 10.43 0.10
C GLU A 173 -6.70 10.46 0.05
N GLY A 174 -6.12 9.82 -0.95
CA GLY A 174 -4.67 9.62 -1.00
C GLY A 174 -4.19 8.64 -2.06
N LEU A 175 -4.62 8.85 -3.31
CA LEU A 175 -3.89 8.46 -4.51
C LEU A 175 -3.88 9.64 -5.48
#